data_AF-X0TU65-F1
#
_entry.id   AF-X0TU65-F1
#
_cell.length_a   1.000
_cell.length_b   1.000
_cell.length_c   1.000
_cell.angle_alpha   90.00
_cell.angle_beta   90.00
_cell.angle_gamma   90.00
#
_symmetry.space_group_name_H-M   'P 1'
#
loop_
_entity.id
_entity.type
_entity.pdbx_description
1 polymer ?
#
loop_
_entity_poly.entity_id
_entity_poly.type
_entity_poly.pdbx_seq_one_letter_code
_entity_poly.pdbx_strand_id
1 'polypeptide(L)'
;MPCFPKIFRLRQIFDAPRVDDVPGEVHAQLARLQLDKRVQPGQRVAITAGSRGIVNIPVIIRAIVEHLKGLGARPLVVPAMGSHGGGTAEGQRRVIESYGITEEFIGCPIRAGMETVVVCQTAEGFPVHFDR
;
A
#
# COMPACT_ATOMS: atom_id res chain seq x y z
N MET A 1 -2.34 -46.54 -10.82
CA MET A 1 -2.93 -45.27 -11.28
C MET A 1 -3.16 -44.40 -10.06
N PRO A 2 -2.77 -43.11 -10.06
CA PRO A 2 -3.06 -42.24 -8.94
C PRO A 2 -4.58 -42.02 -8.85
N CYS A 3 -5.16 -42.39 -7.71
CA CYS A 3 -6.53 -42.10 -7.33
C CYS A 3 -6.56 -40.65 -6.84
N PHE A 4 -7.17 -39.75 -7.59
CA PHE A 4 -7.47 -38.41 -7.08
C PHE A 4 -8.66 -38.46 -6.12
N PRO A 5 -8.74 -37.55 -5.13
CA PRO A 5 -9.91 -37.45 -4.27
C PRO A 5 -11.18 -37.13 -5.09
N LYS A 6 -12.35 -37.38 -4.50
CA LYS A 6 -13.62 -36.95 -5.11
C LYS A 6 -13.65 -35.42 -5.18
N ILE A 7 -13.77 -34.86 -6.38
CA ILE A 7 -13.85 -33.41 -6.63
C ILE A 7 -15.27 -33.09 -7.11
N PHE A 8 -15.82 -31.94 -6.69
CA PHE A 8 -17.08 -31.41 -7.18
C PHE A 8 -16.95 -29.92 -7.51
N ARG A 9 -17.87 -29.39 -8.32
CA ARG A 9 -17.89 -27.97 -8.68
C ARG A 9 -18.66 -27.17 -7.64
N LEU A 10 -18.06 -26.11 -7.11
CA LEU A 10 -18.72 -25.09 -6.31
C LEU A 10 -18.81 -23.81 -7.13
N ARG A 11 -19.97 -23.14 -7.11
CA ARG A 11 -20.11 -21.76 -7.57
C ARG A 11 -20.39 -20.91 -6.34
N GLN A 12 -19.51 -19.95 -6.08
CA GLN A 12 -19.68 -18.97 -5.01
C GLN A 12 -20.06 -17.63 -5.63
N ILE A 13 -21.12 -17.02 -5.11
CA ILE A 13 -21.57 -15.68 -5.49
C ILE A 13 -21.38 -14.84 -4.23
N PHE A 14 -20.63 -13.75 -4.36
CA PHE A 14 -20.42 -12.77 -3.31
C PHE A 14 -21.15 -11.49 -3.67
N ASP A 15 -21.62 -10.76 -2.66
CA ASP A 15 -21.99 -9.37 -2.85
C ASP A 15 -20.75 -8.59 -3.31
N ALA A 16 -20.87 -7.90 -4.44
CA ALA A 16 -19.79 -7.14 -5.06
C ALA A 16 -20.22 -5.68 -5.22
N PRO A 17 -20.38 -4.93 -4.10
CA PRO A 17 -20.71 -3.50 -4.17
C PRO A 17 -19.61 -2.77 -4.95
N ARG A 18 -20.03 -1.78 -5.74
CA ARG A 18 -19.14 -1.00 -6.61
C ARG A 18 -19.04 0.42 -6.11
N VAL A 19 -17.85 1.00 -6.29
CA VAL A 19 -17.58 2.42 -6.08
C VAL A 19 -17.35 3.02 -7.46
N ASP A 20 -18.23 3.92 -7.87
CA ASP A 20 -18.16 4.54 -9.20
C ASP A 20 -17.10 5.65 -9.27
N ASP A 21 -17.00 6.46 -8.22
CA ASP A 21 -15.98 7.51 -8.06
C ASP A 21 -14.95 7.11 -6.99
N VAL A 22 -13.93 6.37 -7.41
CA VAL A 22 -12.86 5.91 -6.52
C VAL A 22 -12.09 7.07 -5.88
N PRO A 23 -11.62 8.10 -6.63
CA PRO A 23 -10.98 9.27 -6.02
C PRO A 23 -11.85 9.99 -4.99
N GLY A 24 -13.12 10.25 -5.32
CA GLY A 24 -14.06 10.91 -4.43
C GLY A 24 -14.29 10.13 -3.14
N GLU A 25 -14.45 8.81 -3.24
CA GLU A 25 -14.61 7.94 -2.08
C GLU A 25 -13.36 7.93 -1.18
N VAL A 26 -12.16 7.90 -1.76
CA VAL A 26 -10.91 8.00 -0.98
C VAL A 26 -10.86 9.31 -0.21
N HIS A 27 -11.18 10.44 -0.85
CA HIS A 27 -11.23 11.73 -0.16
C HIS A 27 -12.28 11.76 0.96
N ALA A 28 -13.47 11.20 0.71
CA ALA A 28 -14.53 11.12 1.70
C ALA A 28 -14.09 10.30 2.93
N GLN A 29 -13.42 9.16 2.73
CA GLN A 29 -12.92 8.33 3.84
C GLN A 29 -11.79 9.04 4.60
N LEU A 30 -10.84 9.68 3.92
CA LEU A 30 -9.75 10.41 4.57
C LEU A 30 -10.22 11.63 5.35
N ALA A 31 -11.22 12.36 4.85
CA ALA A 31 -11.79 13.52 5.53
C ALA A 31 -12.35 13.18 6.93
N ARG A 32 -12.85 11.95 7.11
CA ARG A 32 -13.38 11.46 8.40
C ARG A 32 -12.29 11.29 9.46
N LEU A 33 -11.03 11.16 9.05
CA LEU A 33 -9.89 10.98 9.96
C LEU A 33 -9.40 12.30 10.58
N GLN A 34 -9.85 13.45 10.08
CA GLN A 34 -9.41 14.78 10.54
C GLN A 34 -7.88 14.91 10.55
N LEU A 35 -7.25 14.51 9.44
CA LEU A 35 -5.79 14.46 9.32
C LEU A 35 -5.14 15.85 9.43
N ASP A 36 -5.88 16.92 9.13
CA ASP A 36 -5.49 18.32 9.35
C ASP A 36 -5.10 18.61 10.81
N LYS A 37 -5.62 17.84 11.77
CA LYS A 37 -5.27 17.98 13.20
C LYS A 37 -3.99 17.23 13.60
N ARG A 38 -3.48 16.36 12.74
CA ARG A 38 -2.34 15.47 13.03
C ARG A 38 -1.15 15.71 12.11
N VAL A 39 -1.41 16.06 10.85
CA VAL A 39 -0.42 16.28 9.80
C VAL A 39 -0.20 17.77 9.66
N GLN A 40 1.02 18.21 9.94
CA GLN A 40 1.42 19.60 9.78
C GLN A 40 2.07 19.82 8.40
N PRO A 41 1.94 21.03 7.82
CA PRO A 41 2.62 21.37 6.59
C PRO A 41 4.13 21.08 6.64
N GLY A 42 4.67 20.51 5.57
CA GLY A 42 6.08 20.12 5.46
C GLY A 42 6.42 18.74 6.02
N GLN A 43 5.55 18.11 6.81
CA GLN A 43 5.79 16.76 7.32
C GLN A 43 5.85 15.73 6.17
N ARG A 44 6.73 14.75 6.32
CA ARG A 44 6.83 13.63 5.39
C ARG A 44 5.88 12.52 5.82
N VAL A 45 5.06 12.02 4.91
CA VAL A 45 4.05 10.99 5.19
C VAL A 45 4.27 9.80 4.27
N ALA A 46 4.57 8.64 4.84
CA ALA A 46 4.73 7.41 4.09
C ALA A 46 3.36 6.77 3.81
N ILE A 47 3.13 6.40 2.54
CA ILE A 47 1.97 5.67 2.06
C ILE A 47 2.44 4.29 1.65
N THR A 48 1.88 3.25 2.24
CA THR A 48 2.29 1.87 1.96
C THR A 48 1.64 1.35 0.68
N ALA A 49 2.43 0.63 -0.13
CA ALA A 49 1.94 -0.08 -1.32
C ALA A 49 2.25 -1.59 -1.20
N GLY A 50 1.22 -2.42 -1.24
CA GLY A 50 1.34 -3.87 -1.11
C GLY A 50 1.35 -4.63 -2.45
N SER A 51 1.57 -5.94 -2.37
CA SER A 51 1.54 -6.88 -3.50
C SER A 51 0.18 -7.59 -3.70
N ARG A 52 -0.86 -7.17 -2.96
CA ARG A 52 -2.20 -7.76 -3.02
C ARG A 52 -2.99 -7.08 -4.13
N GLY A 53 -3.73 -7.88 -4.91
CA GLY A 53 -4.57 -7.38 -6.00
C GLY A 53 -5.71 -6.52 -5.47
N ILE A 54 -5.58 -5.20 -5.60
CA ILE A 54 -6.64 -4.22 -5.34
C ILE A 54 -6.95 -3.55 -6.68
N VAL A 55 -8.20 -3.65 -7.12
CA VAL A 55 -8.67 -2.97 -8.33
C VAL A 55 -8.48 -1.46 -8.14
N ASN A 56 -7.93 -0.80 -9.15
CA ASN A 56 -7.65 0.64 -9.16
C ASN A 56 -6.64 1.11 -8.09
N ILE A 57 -5.77 0.25 -7.57
CA ILE A 57 -4.73 0.63 -6.60
C ILE A 57 -3.90 1.87 -6.97
N PRO A 58 -3.46 2.10 -8.24
CA PRO A 58 -2.71 3.33 -8.54
C PRO A 58 -3.58 4.59 -8.41
N VAL A 59 -4.87 4.51 -8.77
CA VAL A 59 -5.82 5.63 -8.63
C VAL A 59 -6.09 5.93 -7.16
N ILE A 60 -6.26 4.90 -6.33
CA ILE A 60 -6.44 5.04 -4.89
C ILE A 60 -5.23 5.74 -4.26
N ILE A 61 -4.01 5.24 -4.54
CA ILE A 61 -2.78 5.82 -4.00
C ILE A 61 -2.61 7.26 -4.45
N ARG A 62 -2.87 7.56 -5.73
CA ARG A 62 -2.82 8.93 -6.24
C ARG A 62 -3.77 9.86 -5.49
N ALA A 63 -5.00 9.46 -5.24
CA ALA A 63 -5.97 10.26 -4.48
C ALA A 63 -5.51 10.50 -3.03
N ILE A 64 -4.87 9.51 -2.38
CA ILE A 64 -4.23 9.68 -1.06
C ILE A 64 -3.10 10.72 -1.13
N VAL A 65 -2.24 10.62 -2.15
CA VAL A 65 -1.13 11.57 -2.38
C VAL A 65 -1.66 13.00 -2.56
N GLU A 66 -2.66 13.19 -3.41
CA GLU A 66 -3.30 14.48 -3.66
C GLU A 66 -3.92 15.06 -2.38
N HIS A 67 -4.62 14.23 -1.60
CA HIS A 67 -5.17 14.65 -0.30
C HIS A 67 -4.08 15.15 0.65
N LEU A 68 -3.01 14.38 0.84
CA LEU A 68 -1.90 14.75 1.74
C LEU A 68 -1.16 16.00 1.26
N LYS A 69 -0.97 16.17 -0.05
CA LYS A 69 -0.42 17.41 -0.62
C LYS A 69 -1.33 18.61 -0.34
N GLY A 70 -2.65 18.42 -0.39
CA GLY A 70 -3.64 19.44 -0.01
C GLY A 70 -3.49 19.91 1.44
N LEU A 71 -3.00 19.05 2.34
CA LEU A 71 -2.65 19.39 3.73
C LEU A 71 -1.25 20.05 3.85
N GLY A 72 -0.55 20.26 2.75
CA GLY A 72 0.83 20.77 2.72
C GLY A 72 1.89 19.74 3.09
N ALA A 73 1.54 18.45 3.17
CA ALA A 73 2.49 17.38 3.48
C ALA A 73 3.37 17.01 2.28
N ARG A 74 4.42 16.23 2.54
CA ARG A 74 5.37 15.69 1.56
C ARG A 74 5.21 14.16 1.49
N PRO A 75 4.24 13.64 0.72
CA PRO A 75 4.01 12.21 0.64
C PRO A 75 5.15 11.47 -0.07
N LEU A 76 5.35 10.22 0.31
CA LEU A 76 6.16 9.25 -0.41
C LEU A 76 5.49 7.87 -0.35
N VAL A 77 5.66 7.06 -1.39
CA VAL A 77 5.21 5.67 -1.38
C VAL A 77 6.34 4.75 -0.96
N VAL A 78 6.05 3.80 -0.08
CA VAL A 78 6.98 2.75 0.36
C VAL A 78 6.38 1.37 0.05
N PRO A 79 7.09 0.47 -0.64
CA PRO A 79 6.65 -0.91 -0.80
C PRO A 79 6.61 -1.62 0.57
N ALA A 80 5.45 -2.17 0.93
CA ALA A 80 5.22 -2.82 2.23
C ALA A 80 4.76 -4.26 2.02
N MET A 81 5.68 -5.14 1.59
CA MET A 81 5.32 -6.48 1.10
C MET A 81 6.23 -7.62 1.59
N GLY A 82 7.18 -7.34 2.49
CA GLY A 82 8.08 -8.35 3.06
C GLY A 82 8.92 -9.05 1.99
N SER A 83 8.86 -10.38 1.93
CA SER A 83 9.67 -11.20 1.01
C SER A 83 9.21 -11.16 -0.46
N HIS A 84 8.08 -10.53 -0.77
CA HIS A 84 7.63 -10.37 -2.16
C HIS A 84 8.63 -9.53 -2.98
N GLY A 85 8.61 -9.70 -4.30
CA GLY A 85 9.63 -9.11 -5.17
C GLY A 85 11.03 -9.67 -4.89
N GLY A 86 11.11 -10.89 -4.36
CA GLY A 86 12.37 -11.53 -3.99
C GLY A 86 13.07 -10.91 -2.78
N GLY A 87 12.39 -10.08 -1.99
CA GLY A 87 12.98 -9.43 -0.81
C GLY A 87 14.10 -8.45 -1.16
N THR A 88 13.99 -7.79 -2.32
CA THR A 88 14.96 -6.78 -2.78
C THR A 88 14.25 -5.47 -3.09
N ALA A 89 14.92 -4.34 -2.88
CA ALA A 89 14.35 -3.02 -3.18
C ALA A 89 13.90 -2.91 -4.66
N GLU A 90 14.74 -3.37 -5.59
CA GLU A 90 14.41 -3.37 -7.01
C GLU A 90 13.22 -4.27 -7.35
N GLY A 91 13.19 -5.48 -6.81
CA GLY A 91 12.11 -6.41 -7.11
C GLY A 91 10.78 -5.96 -6.53
N GLN A 92 10.77 -5.38 -5.32
CA GLN A 92 9.57 -4.76 -4.75
C GLN A 92 9.10 -3.54 -5.56
N ARG A 93 10.03 -2.69 -6.04
CA ARG A 93 9.72 -1.58 -6.94
C ARG A 93 9.07 -2.08 -8.24
N ARG A 94 9.66 -3.08 -8.90
CA ARG A 94 9.09 -3.70 -10.11
C ARG A 94 7.68 -4.24 -9.89
N VAL A 95 7.40 -4.82 -8.73
CA VAL A 95 6.05 -5.33 -8.41
C VAL A 95 5.02 -4.19 -8.38
N ILE A 96 5.26 -3.11 -7.64
CA ILE A 96 4.27 -2.02 -7.56
C ILE A 96 4.14 -1.25 -8.88
N GLU A 97 5.24 -1.09 -9.63
CA GLU A 97 5.21 -0.50 -10.97
C GLU A 97 4.38 -1.34 -11.94
N SER A 98 4.42 -2.68 -11.82
CA SER A 98 3.56 -3.58 -12.62
C SER A 98 2.05 -3.40 -12.35
N TYR A 99 1.69 -2.79 -11.21
CA TYR A 99 0.31 -2.42 -10.88
C TYR A 99 -0.05 -1.00 -11.32
N GLY A 100 0.84 -0.30 -12.03
CA GLY A 100 0.66 1.08 -12.47
C GLY A 100 1.02 2.12 -11.42
N ILE A 101 1.64 1.72 -10.29
CA ILE A 101 2.10 2.64 -9.25
C ILE A 101 3.49 3.16 -9.66
N THR A 102 3.50 4.20 -10.48
CA THR A 102 4.72 4.89 -10.91
C THR A 102 4.79 6.29 -10.31
N GLU A 103 6.00 6.81 -10.08
CA GLU A 103 6.20 8.16 -9.53
C GLU A 103 5.54 9.24 -10.38
N GLU A 104 5.56 9.06 -11.71
CA GLU A 104 4.89 9.95 -12.66
C GLU A 104 3.37 9.94 -12.47
N PHE A 105 2.76 8.75 -12.38
CA PHE A 105 1.31 8.64 -12.29
C PHE A 105 0.77 9.13 -10.94
N ILE A 106 1.43 8.77 -9.84
CA ILE A 106 0.99 9.15 -8.48
C ILE A 106 1.48 10.54 -8.08
N GLY A 107 2.48 11.08 -8.79
CA GLY A 107 3.04 12.41 -8.56
C GLY A 107 3.89 12.54 -7.28
N CYS A 108 4.38 11.46 -6.69
CA CYS A 108 5.30 11.51 -5.54
C CYS A 108 6.40 10.45 -5.63
N PRO A 109 7.50 10.61 -4.87
CA PRO A 109 8.59 9.64 -4.88
C PRO A 109 8.17 8.27 -4.37
N ILE A 110 8.76 7.22 -4.94
CA ILE A 110 8.73 5.84 -4.46
C ILE A 110 10.08 5.56 -3.79
N ARG A 111 10.04 5.20 -2.51
CA ARG A 111 11.23 4.76 -1.75
C ARG A 111 11.15 3.28 -1.46
N ALA A 112 11.86 2.50 -2.27
CA ALA A 112 12.13 1.09 -2.00
C ALA A 112 13.50 0.97 -1.34
N GLY A 113 13.55 0.42 -0.13
CA GLY A 113 14.78 0.23 0.64
C GLY A 113 14.72 -1.10 1.41
N MET A 114 15.88 -1.68 1.69
CA MET A 114 16.02 -2.89 2.52
C MET A 114 16.73 -2.61 3.84
N GLU A 115 17.17 -1.36 4.05
CA GLU A 115 17.79 -0.95 5.32
C GLU A 115 16.74 -0.93 6.41
N THR A 116 17.06 -1.57 7.53
CA THR A 116 16.16 -1.60 8.68
C THR A 116 16.85 -1.14 9.95
N VAL A 117 16.05 -0.68 10.90
CA VAL A 117 16.45 -0.38 12.27
C VAL A 117 15.65 -1.24 13.23
N VAL A 118 16.24 -1.61 14.37
CA VAL A 118 15.51 -2.29 15.44
C VAL A 118 14.79 -1.23 16.27
N VAL A 119 13.46 -1.24 16.24
CA VAL A 119 12.64 -0.23 16.94
C VAL A 119 12.24 -0.65 18.35
N CYS A 120 12.17 -1.96 18.60
CA CYS A 120 11.92 -2.55 19.91
C CYS A 120 12.29 -4.04 19.92
N GLN A 121 12.08 -4.69 21.06
CA GLN A 121 12.06 -6.16 21.17
C GLN A 121 10.62 -6.62 21.44
N THR A 122 10.25 -7.79 20.91
CA THR A 122 8.98 -8.44 21.28
C THR A 122 9.01 -8.92 22.73
N ALA A 123 7.85 -9.27 23.30
CA ALA A 123 7.76 -9.80 24.66
C ALA A 123 8.56 -11.12 24.82
N GLU A 124 8.73 -11.87 23.74
CA GLU A 124 9.48 -13.11 23.65
C GLU A 124 11.00 -12.90 23.40
N GLY A 125 11.44 -11.64 23.25
CA GLY A 125 12.86 -11.29 23.17
C GLY A 125 13.45 -11.16 21.76
N PHE A 126 12.64 -11.22 20.70
CA PHE A 126 13.14 -11.08 19.31
C PHE A 126 13.20 -9.60 18.88
N PRO A 127 14.20 -9.18 18.08
CA PRO A 127 14.25 -7.81 17.57
C PRO A 127 13.15 -7.52 16.55
N VAL A 128 12.48 -6.37 16.68
CA VAL A 128 11.51 -5.86 15.70
C VAL A 128 12.20 -4.91 14.75
N HIS A 129 12.38 -5.35 13.51
CA HIS A 129 12.95 -4.55 12.43
C HIS A 129 11.87 -3.70 11.75
N PHE A 130 12.20 -2.45 11.44
CA PHE A 130 11.38 -1.53 10.66
C PHE A 130 12.22 -0.79 9.60
N ASP A 131 11.61 -0.40 8.49
CA ASP A 131 12.26 0.38 7.43
C ASP A 131 12.80 1.72 7.97
N ARG A 132 13.95 2.17 7.46
CA ARG A 132 14.69 3.33 7.98
C ARG A 132 14.24 4.68 7.41
#